data_AF-A0A1Y5FB74-F1
#
_entry.id   AF-A0A1Y5FB74-F1
#
_cell.length_a   1.000
_cell.length_b   1.000
_cell.length_c   1.000
_cell.angle_alpha   90.00
_cell.angle_beta   90.00
_cell.angle_gamma   90.00
#
_symmetry.space_group_name_H-M   'P 1'
#
loop_
_entity.id
_entity.type
_entity.pdbx_description
1 polymer ?
#
loop_
_entity_poly.entity_id
_entity_poly.type
_entity_poly.pdbx_seq_one_letter_code
_entity_poly.pdbx_strand_id
1 'polypeptide(L)'
;MTKKIELLLFLFSVNCIAADFSQTVPGQATGDPLGKVEAGANPHVPGQFEKFLDAMDIDGDSPHVQSNKGYSEKVSGKGSPIQFNSGVPYSGLKSDSYISHSNEAILERINNKAESTLSFEYYQNNFEYKDSKGVYEKTFNSNSGAKGGSLHLSKDFYFSKGGVNLAWGLGSGIGYSTGKGIFAANGTTSNMRFNLYSIPVDIRLLLEVPIARVMKISFAAGPSMMGLIQSRSDRDAEDKDKTKYQVGYGYFGEGKLKFNLGYLFTGTGFEYYKSYEVSFMSIDLSVRTQSYSGFADDITISGMSYGLGFTFEFL
;
A
#
# COMPACT_ATOMS: atom_id res chain seq x y z
N MET A 1 7.61 32.13 -9.20
CA MET A 1 7.56 30.66 -9.34
C MET A 1 6.20 30.07 -8.92
N THR A 2 5.45 30.76 -8.04
CA THR A 2 4.13 30.40 -7.50
C THR A 2 3.00 30.28 -8.53
N LYS A 3 2.93 31.14 -9.55
CA LYS A 3 1.83 31.13 -10.55
C LYS A 3 1.78 29.88 -11.44
N LYS A 4 2.86 29.10 -11.55
CA LYS A 4 2.87 27.85 -12.35
C LYS A 4 2.34 26.64 -11.58
N ILE A 5 2.34 26.69 -10.25
CA ILE A 5 1.85 25.60 -9.39
C ILE A 5 0.32 25.66 -9.27
N GLU A 6 -0.25 26.86 -9.22
CA GLU A 6 -1.71 27.07 -9.18
C GLU A 6 -2.39 26.57 -10.47
N LEU A 7 -1.77 26.76 -11.64
CA LEU A 7 -2.31 26.28 -12.92
C LEU A 7 -2.29 24.74 -13.02
N LEU A 8 -1.29 24.09 -12.41
CA LEU A 8 -1.19 22.62 -12.40
C LEU A 8 -2.24 22.00 -11.47
N LEU A 9 -2.48 22.61 -10.31
CA LEU A 9 -3.54 22.21 -9.36
C LEU A 9 -4.94 22.42 -9.94
N PHE A 10 -5.14 23.50 -10.71
CA PHE A 10 -6.42 23.78 -11.37
C PHE A 10 -6.70 22.82 -12.53
N LEU A 11 -5.68 22.31 -13.22
CA LEU A 11 -5.87 21.31 -14.29
C LEU A 11 -6.19 19.90 -13.75
N PHE A 12 -5.82 19.60 -12.50
CA PHE A 12 -6.15 18.32 -11.85
C PHE A 12 -7.55 18.27 -11.24
N SER A 13 -8.13 19.41 -10.84
CA SER A 13 -9.46 19.45 -10.23
C SER A 13 -10.61 19.27 -11.23
N VAL A 14 -10.39 19.51 -12.54
CA VAL A 14 -11.48 19.50 -13.54
C VAL A 14 -11.78 18.09 -14.10
N ASN A 15 -10.95 17.08 -13.82
CA ASN A 15 -11.19 15.70 -14.29
C ASN A 15 -11.66 14.72 -13.20
N CYS A 16 -11.81 15.17 -11.94
CA CYS A 16 -12.35 14.35 -10.87
C CYS A 16 -13.86 14.56 -10.71
N ILE A 17 -14.64 14.09 -11.69
CA ILE A 17 -16.07 13.86 -11.44
C ILE A 17 -16.15 12.60 -10.58
N ALA A 18 -16.20 12.79 -9.27
CA ALA A 18 -16.48 11.74 -8.31
C ALA A 18 -17.91 11.23 -8.55
N ALA A 19 -18.03 10.05 -9.17
CA ALA A 19 -19.25 9.29 -9.10
C ALA A 19 -19.43 8.82 -7.64
N ASP A 20 -20.60 9.11 -7.10
CA ASP A 20 -21.01 8.84 -5.72
C ASP A 20 -20.79 7.35 -5.35
N PHE A 21 -19.83 7.07 -4.47
CA PHE A 21 -19.52 5.72 -3.96
C PHE A 21 -20.39 5.37 -2.74
N SER A 22 -21.68 5.67 -2.78
CA SER A 22 -22.63 5.22 -1.75
C SER A 22 -23.18 3.84 -2.10
N GLN A 23 -22.36 2.80 -1.95
CA GLN A 23 -22.84 1.42 -2.00
C GLN A 23 -23.41 1.05 -0.63
N THR A 24 -24.72 1.11 -0.50
CA THR A 24 -25.44 0.64 0.70
C THR A 24 -25.41 -0.88 0.75
N VAL A 25 -24.77 -1.43 1.79
CA VAL A 25 -24.75 -2.88 2.04
C VAL A 25 -26.04 -3.28 2.77
N PRO A 26 -26.76 -4.31 2.33
CA PRO A 26 -27.95 -4.79 3.03
C PRO A 26 -27.59 -5.25 4.45
N GLY A 27 -28.23 -4.67 5.47
CA GLY A 27 -28.00 -4.97 6.88
C GLY A 27 -27.30 -3.88 7.69
N GLN A 28 -26.95 -2.74 7.08
CA GLN A 28 -26.41 -1.61 7.82
C GLN A 28 -27.51 -0.95 8.67
N ALA A 29 -27.45 -1.16 9.98
CA ALA A 29 -28.34 -0.55 10.95
C ALA A 29 -28.22 0.98 10.85
N THR A 30 -29.32 1.65 10.50
CA THR A 30 -29.47 3.10 10.60
C THR A 30 -29.68 3.46 12.07
N GLY A 31 -28.59 3.60 12.81
CA GLY A 31 -28.62 3.98 14.22
C GLY A 31 -27.25 4.46 14.66
N ASP A 32 -27.23 5.60 15.35
CA ASP A 32 -26.06 6.24 15.93
C ASP A 32 -25.20 5.24 16.73
N PRO A 33 -23.98 4.89 16.26
CA PRO A 33 -23.12 3.93 16.94
C PRO A 33 -22.49 4.47 18.24
N LEU A 34 -22.84 5.69 18.66
CA LEU A 34 -22.37 6.31 19.90
C LEU A 34 -23.52 6.73 20.84
N GLY A 35 -24.57 5.91 20.92
CA GLY A 35 -25.56 6.00 21.99
C GLY A 35 -24.90 5.84 23.38
N LYS A 36 -25.19 6.77 24.29
CA LYS A 36 -24.71 6.76 25.69
C LYS A 36 -25.01 5.42 26.36
N VAL A 37 -23.96 4.67 26.71
CA VAL A 37 -24.07 3.48 27.55
C VAL A 37 -24.06 3.93 29.01
N GLU A 38 -25.21 3.85 29.67
CA GLU A 38 -25.29 3.92 31.13
C GLU A 38 -24.75 2.60 31.73
N ALA A 39 -23.88 2.72 32.73
CA ALA A 39 -23.19 1.59 33.35
C ALA A 39 -24.17 0.68 34.11
N GLY A 40 -24.53 -0.45 33.51
CA GLY A 40 -25.25 -1.55 34.15
C GLY A 40 -24.31 -2.54 34.84
N ALA A 41 -24.65 -2.92 36.07
CA ALA A 41 -23.87 -3.81 36.92
C ALA A 41 -23.66 -5.22 36.31
N ASN A 42 -22.45 -5.74 36.47
CA ASN A 42 -22.04 -7.07 35.99
C ASN A 42 -22.62 -8.19 36.91
N PRO A 43 -23.39 -9.16 36.40
CA PRO A 43 -24.14 -10.13 37.22
C PRO A 43 -23.30 -11.27 37.82
N HIS A 44 -21.96 -11.21 37.79
CA HIS A 44 -21.10 -12.35 38.16
C HIS A 44 -20.22 -12.12 39.40
N VAL A 45 -20.36 -10.99 40.09
CA VAL A 45 -19.72 -10.76 41.40
C VAL A 45 -20.68 -9.99 42.32
N PRO A 46 -21.37 -10.64 43.25
CA PRO A 46 -22.18 -9.93 44.23
C PRO A 46 -21.29 -9.44 45.36
N GLY A 47 -21.16 -8.12 45.50
CA GLY A 47 -21.00 -7.50 46.82
C GLY A 47 -19.68 -6.83 47.19
N GLN A 48 -18.76 -6.46 46.28
CA GLN A 48 -17.67 -5.54 46.62
C GLN A 48 -17.26 -4.64 45.44
N PHE A 49 -17.46 -3.33 45.59
CA PHE A 49 -16.77 -2.29 44.80
C PHE A 49 -15.86 -1.49 45.74
N GLU A 50 -14.76 -2.11 46.16
CA GLU A 50 -13.54 -1.36 46.41
C GLU A 50 -12.59 -1.64 45.25
N LYS A 51 -11.93 -0.58 44.78
CA LYS A 51 -11.07 -0.61 43.59
C LYS A 51 -10.05 -1.73 43.75
N PHE A 52 -10.06 -2.68 42.82
CA PHE A 52 -9.10 -3.78 42.75
C PHE A 52 -7.62 -3.31 42.63
N LEU A 53 -7.41 -2.01 42.42
CA LEU A 53 -6.10 -1.35 42.39
C LEU A 53 -5.58 -0.90 43.77
N ASP A 54 -6.43 -0.85 44.81
CA ASP A 54 -6.03 -0.37 46.15
C ASP A 54 -5.54 -1.51 47.07
N ALA A 55 -5.56 -2.78 46.61
CA ALA A 55 -5.15 -3.97 47.38
C ALA A 55 -3.99 -4.76 46.76
N MET A 56 -3.22 -4.16 45.85
CA MET A 56 -1.99 -4.77 45.31
C MET A 56 -0.79 -4.27 46.11
N ASP A 57 -0.20 -5.16 46.90
CA ASP A 57 1.11 -4.94 47.52
C ASP A 57 2.18 -5.05 46.42
N ILE A 58 2.78 -3.93 46.05
CA ILE A 58 3.73 -3.83 44.95
C ILE A 58 5.11 -4.27 45.48
N ASP A 59 5.42 -5.54 45.29
CA ASP A 59 6.78 -6.04 45.50
C ASP A 59 7.71 -5.48 44.42
N GLY A 60 8.85 -4.95 44.84
CA GLY A 60 9.67 -3.94 44.13
C GLY A 60 10.39 -4.39 42.86
N ASP A 61 10.04 -5.55 42.29
CA ASP A 61 10.73 -6.16 41.14
C ASP A 61 9.86 -6.26 39.87
N SER A 62 8.71 -5.59 39.81
CA SER A 62 7.92 -5.51 38.58
C SER A 62 8.41 -4.37 37.66
N PRO A 63 8.83 -4.66 36.40
CA PRO A 63 9.46 -3.66 35.52
C PRO A 63 8.50 -2.63 34.92
N HIS A 64 7.24 -2.57 35.38
CA HIS A 64 6.19 -1.74 34.78
C HIS A 64 5.25 -1.12 35.82
N VAL A 65 5.73 -0.20 36.67
CA VAL A 65 4.84 0.80 37.27
C VAL A 65 5.54 2.17 37.38
N GLN A 66 5.01 3.16 36.65
CA GLN A 66 5.29 4.58 36.80
C GLN A 66 4.68 5.10 38.10
N SER A 67 5.33 4.90 39.24
CA SER A 67 5.05 5.66 40.46
C SER A 67 6.09 5.33 41.51
N ASN A 68 7.28 5.93 41.40
CA ASN A 68 8.15 6.08 42.57
C ASN A 68 9.00 7.33 42.42
N LYS A 69 8.94 8.19 43.45
CA LYS A 69 9.61 9.49 43.60
C LYS A 69 11.15 9.39 43.72
N GLY A 70 11.76 8.39 43.09
CA GLY A 70 13.21 8.16 43.09
C GLY A 70 13.80 7.72 41.74
N TYR A 71 12.97 7.59 40.69
CA TYR A 71 13.41 7.07 39.38
C TYR A 71 13.91 8.16 38.42
N SER A 72 14.64 9.15 38.93
CA SER A 72 15.10 10.30 38.12
C SER A 72 16.56 10.73 38.33
N GLU A 73 17.42 9.89 38.90
CA GLU A 73 18.83 10.29 39.09
C GLU A 73 19.86 9.52 38.25
N LYS A 74 19.49 8.43 37.57
CA LYS A 74 20.41 7.74 36.65
C LYS A 74 19.73 7.30 35.37
N VAL A 75 19.94 8.09 34.32
CA VAL A 75 19.68 7.70 32.93
C VAL A 75 20.63 6.55 32.61
N SER A 76 20.09 5.40 32.18
CA SER A 76 20.91 4.24 31.81
C SER A 76 21.87 4.61 30.68
N GLY A 77 23.17 4.60 30.97
CA GLY A 77 24.22 4.91 30.01
C GLY A 77 24.42 3.83 28.94
N LYS A 78 25.29 4.16 27.98
CA LYS A 78 25.71 3.31 26.86
C LYS A 78 26.15 1.91 27.35
N GLY A 79 25.44 0.85 26.91
CA GLY A 79 25.78 -0.55 27.21
C GLY A 79 24.75 -1.34 28.00
N SER A 80 23.57 -0.77 28.30
CA SER A 80 22.49 -1.50 28.95
C SER A 80 21.82 -2.49 27.98
N PRO A 81 21.68 -3.78 28.34
CA PRO A 81 21.07 -4.82 27.50
C PRO A 81 19.54 -4.63 27.28
N ILE A 82 18.96 -3.58 27.87
CA ILE A 82 17.51 -3.28 27.85
C ILE A 82 17.18 -2.12 26.88
N GLN A 83 18.14 -1.62 26.10
CA GLN A 83 17.91 -0.51 25.17
C GLN A 83 17.27 -0.97 23.85
N PHE A 84 15.96 -0.81 23.75
CA PHE A 84 15.33 -0.48 22.45
C PHE A 84 15.79 0.93 22.05
N ASN A 85 16.11 1.17 20.77
CA ASN A 85 16.45 2.49 20.18
C ASN A 85 17.91 3.01 20.23
N SER A 86 18.94 2.15 20.30
CA SER A 86 20.35 2.62 20.24
C SER A 86 20.76 3.28 18.90
N GLY A 87 19.93 3.16 17.85
CA GLY A 87 20.11 3.81 16.54
C GLY A 87 19.27 5.07 16.32
N VAL A 88 18.41 5.46 17.26
CA VAL A 88 17.46 6.56 17.06
C VAL A 88 18.11 7.93 17.35
N PRO A 89 17.92 8.94 16.48
CA PRO A 89 18.28 10.32 16.81
C PRO A 89 17.57 10.73 18.12
N TYR A 90 18.31 11.29 19.08
CA TYR A 90 17.80 11.71 20.40
C TYR A 90 17.52 10.60 21.43
N SER A 91 18.29 9.51 21.42
CA SER A 91 18.28 8.49 22.48
C SER A 91 18.58 8.99 23.91
N GLY A 92 18.73 10.30 24.14
CA GLY A 92 19.00 10.89 25.46
C GLY A 92 20.40 10.58 26.00
N LEU A 93 21.19 9.75 25.33
CA LEU A 93 22.48 9.23 25.80
C LEU A 93 23.61 10.28 25.95
N LYS A 94 23.32 11.57 25.72
CA LYS A 94 24.30 12.67 25.75
C LYS A 94 23.88 13.88 26.61
N SER A 95 22.78 13.80 27.37
CA SER A 95 22.23 14.93 28.11
C SER A 95 21.87 14.57 29.54
N ASP A 96 22.33 15.37 30.50
CA ASP A 96 21.96 15.27 31.93
C ASP A 96 20.61 15.94 32.24
N SER A 97 19.87 16.39 31.21
CA SER A 97 18.55 17.02 31.35
C SER A 97 17.52 16.45 30.37
N TYR A 98 16.25 16.50 30.76
CA TYR A 98 15.11 16.14 29.90
C TYR A 98 15.01 17.14 28.75
N ILE A 99 15.20 16.66 27.53
CA ILE A 99 15.02 17.44 26.30
C ILE A 99 13.66 17.08 25.72
N SER A 100 12.75 18.05 25.61
CA SER A 100 11.49 17.89 24.89
C SER A 100 11.65 18.24 23.41
N HIS A 101 11.08 17.41 22.54
CA HIS A 101 11.01 17.64 21.10
C HIS A 101 9.56 17.58 20.65
N SER A 102 9.18 18.42 19.68
CA SER A 102 7.87 18.28 19.04
C SER A 102 7.88 17.07 18.09
N ASN A 103 6.70 16.47 17.88
CA ASN A 103 6.55 15.35 16.95
C ASN A 103 6.99 15.75 15.53
N GLU A 104 6.71 16.99 15.08
CA GLU A 104 7.17 17.45 13.78
C GLU A 104 8.70 17.45 13.68
N ALA A 105 9.41 17.90 14.72
CA ALA A 105 10.87 17.96 14.72
C ALA A 105 11.52 16.56 14.71
N ILE A 106 10.86 15.56 15.30
CA ILE A 106 11.31 14.16 15.24
C ILE A 106 11.07 13.60 13.83
N LEU A 107 9.86 13.77 13.30
CA LEU A 107 9.48 13.33 11.94
C LEU A 107 10.38 13.97 10.87
N GLU A 108 10.79 15.22 11.04
CA GLU A 108 11.71 15.91 10.13
C GLU A 108 13.10 15.24 10.07
N ARG A 109 13.64 14.77 11.20
CA ARG A 109 14.98 14.18 11.24
C ARG A 109 15.04 12.74 10.74
N ILE A 110 13.95 12.00 10.89
CA ILE A 110 13.83 10.64 10.36
C ILE A 110 13.41 10.64 8.89
N ASN A 111 12.93 11.78 8.36
CA ASN A 111 12.64 11.89 6.96
C ASN A 111 13.89 11.56 6.13
N ASN A 112 13.70 10.76 5.09
CA ASN A 112 14.77 10.26 4.24
C ASN A 112 15.78 9.31 4.92
N LYS A 113 15.43 8.72 6.07
CA LYS A 113 16.26 7.71 6.76
C LYS A 113 15.81 6.27 6.59
N ALA A 114 14.66 6.04 5.95
CA ALA A 114 14.17 4.67 5.72
C ALA A 114 15.19 3.77 5.01
N GLU A 115 15.23 2.50 5.37
CA GLU A 115 16.02 1.46 4.70
C GLU A 115 15.18 0.68 3.68
N SER A 116 13.87 0.64 3.86
CA SER A 116 12.98 -0.08 2.94
C SER A 116 11.62 0.59 2.75
N THR A 117 10.93 0.23 1.67
CA THR A 117 9.55 0.62 1.38
C THR A 117 8.66 -0.60 1.27
N LEU A 118 7.38 -0.44 1.58
CA LEU A 118 6.31 -1.35 1.21
C LEU A 118 5.19 -0.51 0.60
N SER A 119 4.78 -0.85 -0.62
CA SER A 119 3.76 -0.11 -1.34
C SER A 119 2.63 -1.02 -1.79
N PHE A 120 1.41 -0.52 -1.66
CA PHE A 120 0.17 -1.16 -2.07
C PHE A 120 -0.52 -0.25 -3.08
N GLU A 121 -0.69 -0.70 -4.32
CA GLU A 121 -1.35 0.09 -5.36
C GLU A 121 -2.54 -0.63 -5.95
N TYR A 122 -3.58 0.13 -6.28
CA TYR A 122 -4.60 -0.29 -7.22
C TYR A 122 -4.39 0.43 -8.54
N TYR A 123 -4.25 -0.31 -9.63
CA TYR A 123 -4.19 0.20 -10.99
C TYR A 123 -5.50 -0.07 -11.73
N GLN A 124 -6.07 0.98 -12.31
CA GLN A 124 -7.11 0.81 -13.33
C GLN A 124 -6.44 0.33 -14.63
N ASN A 125 -6.82 -0.88 -15.05
CA ASN A 125 -6.25 -1.54 -16.22
C ASN A 125 -6.69 -0.85 -17.51
N ASN A 126 -5.82 -0.01 -18.08
CA ASN A 126 -6.04 0.66 -19.37
C ASN A 126 -5.09 0.12 -20.46
N PHE A 127 -4.55 -1.08 -20.27
CA PHE A 127 -3.71 -1.75 -21.27
C PHE A 127 -4.54 -2.50 -22.31
N GLU A 128 -3.92 -2.72 -23.46
CA GLU A 128 -4.49 -3.38 -24.63
C GLU A 128 -3.99 -4.82 -24.74
N TYR A 129 -4.87 -5.71 -25.23
CA TYR A 129 -4.48 -7.05 -25.65
C TYR A 129 -4.28 -7.05 -27.17
N LYS A 130 -3.12 -7.47 -27.64
CA LYS A 130 -2.82 -7.58 -29.08
C LYS A 130 -2.60 -9.05 -29.42
N ASP A 131 -3.44 -9.59 -30.30
CA ASP A 131 -3.30 -10.95 -30.83
C ASP A 131 -3.58 -10.95 -32.34
N SER A 132 -3.00 -11.89 -33.09
CA SER A 132 -3.16 -11.94 -34.56
C SER A 132 -4.61 -12.05 -35.06
N LYS A 133 -5.54 -12.50 -34.20
CA LYS A 133 -6.96 -12.67 -34.53
C LYS A 133 -7.88 -11.63 -33.85
N GLY A 134 -7.31 -10.76 -33.01
CA GLY A 134 -8.05 -9.79 -32.20
C GLY A 134 -9.08 -10.40 -31.24
N VAL A 135 -8.95 -11.67 -30.87
CA VAL A 135 -9.91 -12.41 -30.04
C VAL A 135 -9.86 -11.91 -28.60
N TYR A 136 -8.68 -11.61 -28.06
CA TYR A 136 -8.55 -11.15 -26.67
C TYR A 136 -9.14 -9.75 -26.52
N GLU A 137 -8.81 -8.86 -27.45
CA GLU A 137 -9.34 -7.50 -27.47
C GLU A 137 -10.86 -7.51 -27.59
N LYS A 138 -11.43 -8.30 -28.51
CA LYS A 138 -12.88 -8.45 -28.66
C LYS A 138 -13.53 -9.07 -27.42
N THR A 139 -12.88 -10.04 -26.77
CA THR A 139 -13.45 -10.73 -25.60
C THR A 139 -13.47 -9.82 -24.36
N PHE A 140 -12.36 -9.14 -24.07
CA PHE A 140 -12.18 -8.40 -22.82
C PHE A 140 -12.42 -6.89 -22.93
N ASN A 141 -12.40 -6.30 -24.13
CA ASN A 141 -12.61 -4.87 -24.37
C ASN A 141 -13.90 -4.56 -25.15
N SER A 142 -14.84 -5.52 -25.25
CA SER A 142 -16.17 -5.30 -25.82
C SER A 142 -17.22 -4.96 -24.76
N ASN A 143 -18.44 -4.61 -25.21
CA ASN A 143 -19.61 -4.40 -24.35
C ASN A 143 -19.97 -5.59 -23.44
N SER A 144 -19.41 -6.77 -23.71
CA SER A 144 -19.62 -7.98 -22.91
C SER A 144 -18.43 -8.35 -22.03
N GLY A 145 -17.36 -7.56 -22.07
CA GLY A 145 -16.12 -7.70 -21.29
C GLY A 145 -16.01 -6.66 -20.19
N ALA A 146 -15.23 -6.98 -19.16
CA ALA A 146 -14.88 -6.09 -18.06
C ALA A 146 -13.43 -6.30 -17.64
N LYS A 147 -12.67 -5.20 -17.48
CA LYS A 147 -11.31 -5.17 -16.93
C LYS A 147 -11.39 -4.60 -15.51
N GLY A 148 -11.23 -5.44 -14.49
CA GLY A 148 -11.48 -5.09 -13.08
C GLY A 148 -10.36 -4.32 -12.37
N GLY A 149 -9.31 -3.89 -13.10
CA GLY A 149 -8.10 -3.34 -12.49
C GLY A 149 -7.14 -4.42 -11.99
N SER A 150 -6.09 -3.99 -11.30
CA SER A 150 -5.09 -4.85 -10.68
C SER A 150 -4.63 -4.29 -9.35
N LEU A 151 -4.40 -5.17 -8.39
CA LEU A 151 -3.80 -4.85 -7.10
C LEU A 151 -2.33 -5.23 -7.14
N HIS A 152 -1.46 -4.33 -6.72
CA HIS A 152 -0.02 -4.48 -6.73
C HIS A 152 0.54 -4.30 -5.33
N LEU A 153 1.55 -5.12 -5.03
CA LEU A 153 2.37 -5.06 -3.83
C LEU A 153 3.82 -4.92 -4.27
N SER A 154 4.55 -3.97 -3.71
CA SER A 154 6.00 -3.87 -3.95
C SER A 154 6.77 -3.62 -2.67
N LYS A 155 7.97 -4.18 -2.60
CA LYS A 155 8.93 -4.00 -1.51
C LYS A 155 10.26 -3.58 -2.13
N ASP A 156 10.75 -2.39 -1.80
CA ASP A 156 12.05 -1.91 -2.26
C ASP A 156 13.01 -1.71 -1.06
N PHE A 157 14.31 -1.91 -1.31
CA PHE A 157 15.39 -1.79 -0.34
C PHE A 157 16.38 -0.74 -0.82
N TYR A 158 16.53 0.35 -0.07
CA TYR A 158 17.41 1.43 -0.43
C TYR A 158 18.86 1.02 -0.21
N PHE A 159 19.69 1.22 -1.24
CA PHE A 159 21.14 1.02 -1.15
C PHE A 159 21.91 2.34 -1.23
N SER A 160 21.23 3.44 -1.56
CA SER A 160 21.79 4.79 -1.52
C SER A 160 20.71 5.80 -1.15
N LYS A 161 21.01 6.69 -0.20
CA LYS A 161 20.13 7.80 0.20
C LYS A 161 20.88 9.12 0.23
N GLY A 162 20.23 10.17 -0.25
CA GLY A 162 20.82 11.51 -0.36
C GLY A 162 19.86 12.49 -1.03
N GLY A 163 20.37 13.33 -1.93
CA GLY A 163 19.53 14.18 -2.78
C GLY A 163 18.71 13.38 -3.79
N VAL A 164 19.18 12.18 -4.12
CA VAL A 164 18.45 11.14 -4.87
C VAL A 164 18.63 9.84 -4.10
N ASN A 165 17.54 9.11 -3.93
CA ASN A 165 17.54 7.79 -3.32
C ASN A 165 17.48 6.73 -4.41
N LEU A 166 18.24 5.66 -4.23
CA LEU A 166 18.24 4.51 -5.11
C LEU A 166 17.90 3.25 -4.32
N ALA A 167 17.02 2.43 -4.87
CA ALA A 167 16.61 1.16 -4.27
C ALA A 167 16.49 0.06 -5.32
N TRP A 168 16.65 -1.19 -4.90
CA TRP A 168 16.26 -2.35 -5.69
C TRP A 168 15.11 -3.05 -4.97
N GLY A 169 14.23 -3.71 -5.71
CA GLY A 169 13.03 -4.26 -5.10
C GLY A 169 12.36 -5.33 -5.94
N LEU A 170 11.28 -5.86 -5.38
CA LEU A 170 10.41 -6.82 -6.03
C LEU A 170 8.98 -6.29 -5.99
N GLY A 171 8.27 -6.50 -7.09
CA GLY A 171 6.84 -6.19 -7.21
C GLY A 171 6.07 -7.40 -7.66
N SER A 172 4.83 -7.54 -7.21
CA SER A 172 3.89 -8.52 -7.74
C SER A 172 2.51 -7.90 -7.80
N GLY A 173 1.67 -8.36 -8.73
CA GLY A 173 0.28 -7.93 -8.79
C GLY A 173 -0.68 -9.05 -9.11
N ILE A 174 -1.97 -8.77 -8.99
CA ILE A 174 -3.06 -9.61 -9.47
C ILE A 174 -4.10 -8.73 -10.15
N GLY A 175 -4.33 -8.99 -11.43
CA GLY A 175 -5.37 -8.36 -12.23
C GLY A 175 -6.43 -9.38 -12.63
N TYR A 176 -7.66 -8.91 -12.81
CA TYR A 176 -8.77 -9.74 -13.25
C TYR A 176 -9.48 -9.12 -14.45
N SER A 177 -9.74 -9.92 -15.47
CA SER A 177 -10.58 -9.55 -16.61
C SER A 177 -11.56 -10.69 -16.91
N THR A 178 -12.76 -10.35 -17.35
CA THR A 178 -13.78 -11.34 -17.74
C THR A 178 -14.49 -10.89 -19.01
N GLY A 179 -14.95 -11.82 -19.84
CA GLY A 179 -15.74 -11.47 -21.02
C GLY A 179 -16.37 -12.68 -21.70
N LYS A 180 -17.38 -12.44 -22.54
CA LYS A 180 -17.95 -13.52 -23.36
C LYS A 180 -17.03 -13.81 -24.54
N GLY A 181 -16.86 -15.09 -24.86
CA GLY A 181 -16.07 -15.52 -26.01
C GLY A 181 -16.65 -15.02 -27.32
N ILE A 182 -15.80 -14.58 -28.24
CA ILE A 182 -16.22 -14.12 -29.57
C ILE A 182 -15.54 -14.96 -30.63
N PHE A 183 -16.32 -15.50 -31.55
CA PHE A 183 -15.79 -16.29 -32.67
C PHE A 183 -15.08 -15.38 -33.67
N ALA A 184 -13.81 -15.68 -33.97
CA ALA A 184 -12.97 -14.86 -34.84
C ALA A 184 -13.53 -14.69 -36.26
N ALA A 185 -14.24 -15.70 -36.80
CA ALA A 185 -14.70 -15.74 -38.18
C ALA A 185 -15.92 -14.86 -38.48
N ASN A 186 -16.86 -14.73 -37.53
CA ASN A 186 -18.14 -14.05 -37.75
C ASN A 186 -18.49 -13.03 -36.66
N GLY A 187 -17.63 -12.83 -35.65
CA GLY A 187 -17.87 -11.90 -34.55
C GLY A 187 -19.04 -12.29 -33.65
N THR A 188 -19.60 -13.48 -33.80
CA THR A 188 -20.74 -13.92 -33.00
C THR A 188 -20.30 -14.20 -31.56
N THR A 189 -21.05 -13.68 -30.60
CA THR A 189 -20.81 -13.87 -29.17
C THR A 189 -21.29 -15.25 -28.75
N SER A 190 -20.40 -16.02 -28.12
CA SER A 190 -20.71 -17.28 -27.46
C SER A 190 -21.33 -17.04 -26.09
N ASN A 191 -22.11 -18.02 -25.60
CA ASN A 191 -22.57 -18.04 -24.21
C ASN A 191 -21.44 -18.39 -23.22
N MET A 192 -20.30 -18.87 -23.73
CA MET A 192 -19.11 -19.10 -22.94
C MET A 192 -18.52 -17.79 -22.41
N ARG A 193 -18.17 -17.78 -21.13
CA ARG A 193 -17.39 -16.72 -20.48
C ARG A 193 -15.95 -17.17 -20.26
N PHE A 194 -15.02 -16.28 -20.59
CA PHE A 194 -13.61 -16.39 -20.25
C PHE A 194 -13.31 -15.50 -19.06
N ASN A 195 -12.61 -16.04 -18.07
CA ASN A 195 -12.01 -15.27 -16.99
C ASN A 195 -10.50 -15.35 -17.13
N LEU A 196 -9.81 -14.23 -16.97
CA LEU A 196 -8.38 -14.09 -17.12
C LEU A 196 -7.81 -13.42 -15.87
N TYR A 197 -6.93 -14.14 -15.18
CA TYR A 197 -6.10 -13.59 -14.12
C TYR A 197 -4.72 -13.27 -14.69
N SER A 198 -4.23 -12.08 -14.40
CA SER A 198 -2.92 -11.60 -14.83
C SER A 198 -2.06 -11.34 -13.59
N ILE A 199 -0.93 -12.02 -13.49
CA ILE A 199 -0.05 -11.99 -12.31
C ILE A 199 1.34 -11.50 -12.76
N PRO A 200 1.58 -10.17 -12.80
CA PRO A 200 2.91 -9.64 -13.06
C PRO A 200 3.83 -9.84 -11.86
N VAL A 201 5.11 -10.10 -12.13
CA VAL A 201 6.20 -10.16 -11.15
C VAL A 201 7.38 -9.35 -11.69
N ASP A 202 7.76 -8.33 -10.94
CA ASP A 202 8.70 -7.28 -11.35
C ASP A 202 9.99 -7.35 -10.54
N ILE A 203 11.13 -7.20 -11.22
CA ILE A 203 12.39 -6.81 -10.58
C ILE A 203 12.54 -5.30 -10.76
N ARG A 204 12.65 -4.56 -9.65
CA ARG A 204 12.50 -3.12 -9.63
C ARG A 204 13.84 -2.45 -9.36
N LEU A 205 14.20 -1.45 -10.16
CA LEU A 205 15.20 -0.45 -9.83
C LEU A 205 14.47 0.88 -9.62
N LEU A 206 14.53 1.41 -8.42
CA LEU A 206 13.83 2.62 -7.98
C LEU A 206 14.81 3.79 -7.92
N LEU A 207 14.39 4.92 -8.46
CA LEU A 207 14.94 6.25 -8.25
C LEU A 207 13.88 7.10 -7.54
N GLU A 208 14.22 7.72 -6.44
CA GLU A 208 13.30 8.60 -5.72
C GLU A 208 13.97 9.94 -5.40
N VAL A 209 13.23 11.03 -5.64
CA VAL A 209 13.67 12.40 -5.38
C VAL A 209 12.74 13.01 -4.32
N PRO A 210 13.24 13.27 -3.10
CA PRO A 210 12.49 14.01 -2.11
C PRO A 210 12.49 15.50 -2.47
N ILE A 211 11.40 15.97 -3.09
CA ILE A 211 11.29 17.37 -3.54
C ILE A 211 11.05 18.31 -2.35
N ALA A 212 10.19 17.89 -1.43
CA ALA A 212 9.82 18.65 -0.25
C ALA A 212 9.52 17.72 0.92
N ARG A 213 9.31 18.28 2.10
CA ARG A 213 8.92 17.53 3.30
C ARG A 213 7.62 16.72 3.11
N VAL A 214 6.73 17.27 2.28
CA VAL A 214 5.38 16.73 2.04
C VAL A 214 5.27 15.90 0.78
N MET A 215 6.29 15.89 -0.08
CA MET A 215 6.15 15.34 -1.42
C MET A 215 7.45 14.70 -1.92
N LYS A 216 7.31 13.49 -2.48
CA LYS A 216 8.38 12.79 -3.20
C LYS A 216 7.90 12.39 -4.58
N ILE A 217 8.83 12.34 -5.53
CA ILE A 217 8.60 11.70 -6.82
C ILE A 217 9.46 10.45 -6.89
N SER A 218 8.90 9.34 -7.34
CA SER A 218 9.67 8.13 -7.59
C SER A 218 9.42 7.56 -8.97
N PHE A 219 10.46 6.96 -9.54
CA PHE A 219 10.42 6.22 -10.79
C PHE A 219 10.99 4.84 -10.54
N ALA A 220 10.28 3.79 -10.94
CA ALA A 220 10.78 2.41 -10.92
C ALA A 220 10.72 1.83 -12.32
N ALA A 221 11.71 1.03 -12.70
CA ALA A 221 11.67 0.27 -13.94
C ALA A 221 12.49 -1.01 -13.81
N GLY A 222 12.23 -1.96 -14.69
CA GLY A 222 13.02 -3.18 -14.78
C GLY A 222 12.37 -4.29 -15.59
N PRO A 223 13.03 -5.46 -15.65
CA PRO A 223 12.47 -6.63 -16.29
C PRO A 223 11.28 -7.16 -15.48
N SER A 224 10.33 -7.76 -16.17
CA SER A 224 9.13 -8.32 -15.57
C SER A 224 8.69 -9.58 -16.31
N MET A 225 7.97 -10.45 -15.60
CA MET A 225 7.28 -11.59 -16.16
C MET A 225 5.80 -11.55 -15.79
N MET A 226 4.94 -12.12 -16.62
CA MET A 226 3.51 -12.16 -16.37
C MET A 226 2.98 -13.58 -16.51
N GLY A 227 2.37 -14.08 -15.45
CA GLY A 227 1.56 -15.29 -15.49
C GLY A 227 0.13 -14.95 -15.92
N LEU A 228 -0.41 -15.72 -16.87
CA LEU A 228 -1.81 -15.67 -17.27
C LEU A 228 -2.49 -16.98 -16.89
N ILE A 229 -3.62 -16.88 -16.18
CA ILE A 229 -4.50 -18.00 -15.87
C ILE A 229 -5.84 -17.71 -16.52
N GLN A 230 -6.17 -18.44 -17.57
CA GLN A 230 -7.43 -18.29 -18.29
C GLN A 230 -8.32 -19.48 -17.99
N SER A 231 -9.55 -19.22 -17.56
CA SER A 231 -10.57 -20.26 -17.35
C SER A 231 -11.79 -20.03 -18.26
N ARG A 232 -12.44 -21.11 -18.67
CA ARG A 232 -13.68 -21.09 -19.46
C ARG A 232 -14.88 -21.61 -18.65
N SER A 233 -16.05 -21.01 -18.89
CA SER A 233 -17.29 -21.39 -18.19
C SER A 233 -18.07 -22.53 -18.86
N ASP A 234 -17.69 -22.97 -20.06
CA ASP A 234 -18.43 -23.97 -20.86
C ASP A 234 -17.95 -25.41 -20.61
N ARG A 235 -17.05 -25.62 -19.65
CA ARG A 235 -16.44 -26.91 -19.32
C ARG A 235 -16.48 -27.22 -17.84
N ASP A 236 -16.50 -28.50 -17.51
CA ASP A 236 -16.54 -28.97 -16.13
C ASP A 236 -15.19 -28.79 -15.44
N ALA A 237 -15.18 -28.69 -14.11
CA ALA A 237 -13.97 -28.38 -13.33
C ALA A 237 -12.82 -29.39 -13.56
N GLU A 238 -13.16 -30.63 -13.92
CA GLU A 238 -12.22 -31.73 -14.12
C GLU A 238 -11.65 -31.79 -15.56
N ASP A 239 -12.17 -30.96 -16.47
CA ASP A 239 -11.73 -30.95 -17.87
C ASP A 239 -10.34 -30.34 -18.03
N LYS A 240 -9.44 -31.12 -18.66
CA LYS A 240 -8.02 -30.76 -18.84
C LYS A 240 -7.78 -29.44 -19.60
N ASP A 241 -8.71 -29.02 -20.48
CA ASP A 241 -8.57 -27.75 -21.22
C ASP A 241 -9.50 -26.63 -20.70
N LYS A 242 -10.09 -26.78 -19.50
CA LYS A 242 -10.86 -25.69 -18.88
C LYS A 242 -9.98 -24.50 -18.52
N THR A 243 -8.79 -24.79 -18.02
CA THR A 243 -7.85 -23.78 -17.52
C THR A 243 -6.56 -23.84 -18.32
N LYS A 244 -6.11 -22.69 -18.78
CA LYS A 244 -4.86 -22.51 -19.49
C LYS A 244 -3.92 -21.61 -18.70
N TYR A 245 -2.69 -22.07 -18.54
CA TYR A 245 -1.62 -21.34 -17.90
C TYR A 245 -0.62 -20.90 -18.96
N GLN A 246 -0.20 -19.63 -18.91
CA GLN A 246 0.80 -19.09 -19.82
C GLN A 246 1.73 -18.17 -19.06
N VAL A 247 2.99 -18.08 -19.49
CA VAL A 247 3.96 -17.14 -18.95
C VAL A 247 4.53 -16.35 -20.11
N GLY A 248 4.60 -15.03 -19.94
CA GLY A 248 5.25 -14.12 -20.86
C GLY A 248 6.29 -13.27 -20.12
N TYR A 249 7.19 -12.67 -20.88
CA TYR A 249 8.30 -11.88 -20.35
C TYR A 249 8.29 -10.49 -20.99
N GLY A 250 8.90 -9.53 -20.31
CA GLY A 250 8.96 -8.17 -20.80
C GLY A 250 9.53 -7.20 -19.79
N TYR A 251 8.97 -6.00 -19.77
CA TYR A 251 9.43 -4.90 -18.92
C TYR A 251 8.27 -4.06 -18.41
N PHE A 252 8.55 -3.33 -17.34
CA PHE A 252 7.64 -2.33 -16.80
C PHE A 252 8.40 -1.03 -16.49
N GLY A 253 7.63 0.05 -16.43
CA GLY A 253 8.05 1.34 -15.89
C GLY A 253 6.92 1.92 -15.04
N GLU A 254 7.28 2.62 -14.00
CA GLU A 254 6.34 3.16 -13.01
C GLU A 254 6.81 4.53 -12.57
N GLY A 255 5.91 5.51 -12.55
CA GLY A 255 6.11 6.81 -11.94
C GLY A 255 5.10 7.02 -10.81
N LYS A 256 5.54 7.54 -9.67
CA LYS A 256 4.68 7.86 -8.53
C LYS A 256 4.93 9.27 -8.04
N LEU A 257 3.84 9.94 -7.68
CA LEU A 257 3.82 11.15 -6.88
C LEU A 257 3.30 10.79 -5.49
N LYS A 258 4.16 10.89 -4.48
CA LYS A 258 3.88 10.48 -3.10
C LYS A 258 3.64 11.70 -2.23
N PHE A 259 2.50 11.75 -1.55
CA PHE A 259 2.14 12.81 -0.61
C PHE A 259 2.20 12.31 0.83
N ASN A 260 3.03 12.95 1.67
CA ASN A 260 3.28 12.54 3.05
C ASN A 260 2.06 12.77 3.95
N LEU A 261 1.35 11.70 4.30
CA LEU A 261 0.24 11.71 5.25
C LEU A 261 0.73 11.87 6.69
N GLY A 262 1.92 11.35 7.03
CA GLY A 262 2.49 11.46 8.37
C GLY A 262 2.75 12.90 8.81
N TYR A 263 2.99 13.81 7.85
CA TYR A 263 3.13 15.24 8.13
C TYR A 263 1.79 15.99 8.21
N LEU A 264 0.75 15.50 7.51
CA LEU A 264 -0.60 16.06 7.60
C LEU A 264 -1.32 15.61 8.88
N PHE A 265 -1.05 14.38 9.33
CA PHE A 265 -1.62 13.76 10.52
C PHE A 265 -0.50 13.34 11.48
N THR A 266 0.14 14.32 12.12
CA THR A 266 1.37 14.14 12.91
C THR A 266 1.22 13.19 14.11
N GLY A 267 0.04 13.14 14.73
CA GLY A 267 -0.26 12.19 15.81
C GLY A 267 -0.17 10.74 15.33
N THR A 268 -0.86 10.42 14.24
CA THR A 268 -0.82 9.11 13.61
C THR A 268 0.58 8.78 13.09
N GLY A 269 1.24 9.73 12.41
CA GLY A 269 2.61 9.53 11.91
C GLY A 269 3.61 9.17 13.02
N PHE A 270 3.53 9.85 14.18
CA PHE A 270 4.41 9.55 15.31
C PHE A 270 4.08 8.22 15.99
N GLU A 271 2.80 7.84 16.09
CA GLU A 271 2.39 6.54 16.62
C GLU A 271 2.89 5.38 15.77
N TYR A 272 2.77 5.49 14.44
CA TYR A 272 3.29 4.51 13.49
C TYR A 272 4.82 4.43 13.53
N TYR A 273 5.50 5.58 13.67
CA TYR A 273 6.94 5.60 13.89
C TYR A 273 7.34 4.85 15.17
N LYS A 274 6.68 5.16 16.29
CA LYS A 274 6.99 4.57 17.60
C LYS A 274 6.72 3.06 17.64
N SER A 275 5.66 2.60 16.98
CA SER A 275 5.17 1.22 17.10
C SER A 275 5.69 0.29 16.01
N TYR A 276 5.97 0.83 14.82
CA TYR A 276 6.28 0.05 13.61
C TYR A 276 7.49 0.57 12.83
N GLU A 277 8.23 1.55 13.37
CA GLU A 277 9.41 2.15 12.73
C GLU A 277 9.12 2.76 11.34
N VAL A 278 7.85 3.11 11.09
CA VAL A 278 7.43 3.79 9.86
C VAL A 278 7.85 5.25 9.94
N SER A 279 8.81 5.63 9.10
CA SER A 279 9.33 7.01 9.03
C SER A 279 8.58 7.89 8.03
N PHE A 280 7.87 7.28 7.09
CA PHE A 280 7.09 7.99 6.07
C PHE A 280 5.88 7.15 5.66
N MET A 281 4.72 7.79 5.59
CA MET A 281 3.48 7.20 5.12
C MET A 281 2.91 8.13 4.05
N SER A 282 2.60 7.62 2.87
CA SER A 282 2.03 8.42 1.78
C SER A 282 0.80 7.84 1.13
N ILE A 283 0.01 8.74 0.54
CA ILE A 283 -0.89 8.42 -0.55
C ILE A 283 -0.18 8.69 -1.87
N ASP A 284 -0.34 7.78 -2.82
CA ASP A 284 0.43 7.75 -4.06
C ASP A 284 -0.48 7.86 -5.27
N LEU A 285 -0.20 8.82 -6.14
CA LEU A 285 -0.73 8.84 -7.51
C LEU A 285 0.30 8.19 -8.42
N SER A 286 -0.08 7.13 -9.12
CA SER A 286 0.84 6.29 -9.87
C SER A 286 0.44 6.13 -11.33
N VAL A 287 1.46 6.02 -12.18
CA VAL A 287 1.33 5.66 -13.60
C VAL A 287 2.26 4.49 -13.85
N ARG A 288 1.74 3.44 -14.45
CA ARG A 288 2.50 2.23 -14.79
C ARG A 288 2.38 1.95 -16.27
N THR A 289 3.52 1.83 -16.96
CA THR A 289 3.61 1.33 -18.33
C THR A 289 4.20 -0.07 -18.32
N GLN A 290 3.73 -0.94 -19.19
CA GLN A 290 4.20 -2.31 -19.27
C GLN A 290 4.07 -2.88 -20.68
N SER A 291 4.90 -3.86 -20.99
CA SER A 291 4.85 -4.63 -22.23
C SER A 291 5.31 -6.05 -21.97
N TYR A 292 4.47 -7.03 -22.28
CA TYR A 292 4.76 -8.46 -22.16
C TYR A 292 4.46 -9.17 -23.47
N SER A 293 5.33 -10.09 -23.83
CA SER A 293 5.18 -10.96 -25.01
C SER A 293 5.79 -12.35 -24.73
N GLY A 294 5.80 -13.21 -25.73
CA GLY A 294 6.37 -14.56 -25.60
C GLY A 294 5.49 -15.52 -24.78
N PHE A 295 4.19 -15.25 -24.69
CA PHE A 295 3.22 -16.21 -24.17
C PHE A 295 3.11 -17.42 -25.11
N ALA A 296 2.53 -18.52 -24.61
CA ALA A 296 2.31 -19.73 -25.43
C ALA A 296 1.34 -19.45 -26.60
N ASP A 297 0.38 -18.56 -26.40
CA ASP A 297 -0.42 -17.95 -27.45
C ASP A 297 0.25 -16.69 -27.99
N ASP A 298 -0.04 -16.39 -29.24
CA ASP A 298 0.34 -15.13 -29.91
C ASP A 298 -0.46 -13.95 -29.33
N ILE A 299 -0.07 -13.53 -28.13
CA ILE A 299 -0.65 -12.42 -27.38
C ILE A 299 0.49 -11.50 -26.95
N THR A 300 0.23 -10.21 -27.01
CA THR A 300 1.06 -9.17 -26.41
C THR A 300 0.17 -8.31 -25.52
N ILE A 301 0.61 -8.07 -24.29
CA ILE A 301 -0.08 -7.23 -23.32
C ILE A 301 0.76 -5.98 -23.14
N SER A 302 0.28 -4.85 -23.66
CA SER A 302 1.03 -3.60 -23.60
C SER A 302 0.13 -2.42 -23.32
N GLY A 303 0.60 -1.46 -22.53
CA GLY A 303 -0.09 -0.19 -22.34
C GLY A 303 0.25 0.48 -21.03
N MET A 304 -0.54 1.49 -20.71
CA MET A 304 -0.38 2.32 -19.53
C MET A 304 -1.59 2.18 -18.62
N SER A 305 -1.38 2.18 -17.31
CA SER A 305 -2.39 2.11 -16.27
C SER A 305 -2.16 3.22 -15.26
N TYR A 306 -3.24 3.73 -14.69
CA TYR A 306 -3.21 4.78 -13.67
C TYR A 306 -3.68 4.19 -12.36
N GLY A 307 -3.06 4.56 -11.25
CA GLY A 307 -3.36 3.96 -9.98
C GLY A 307 -3.28 4.90 -8.80
N LEU A 308 -3.92 4.47 -7.71
CA LEU A 308 -3.86 5.10 -6.40
C LEU A 308 -3.33 4.06 -5.41
N GLY A 309 -2.50 4.47 -4.47
CA GLY A 309 -1.93 3.54 -3.51
C GLY A 309 -1.47 4.20 -2.22
N PHE A 310 -0.87 3.37 -1.37
CA PHE A 310 -0.20 3.78 -0.16
C PHE A 310 1.22 3.25 -0.14
N THR A 311 2.16 4.07 0.30
CA THR A 311 3.54 3.64 0.58
C THR A 311 3.86 3.88 2.04
N PHE A 312 4.51 2.88 2.65
CA PHE A 312 5.11 2.94 3.97
C PHE A 312 6.62 2.80 3.80
N GLU A 313 7.39 3.72 4.39
CA GLU A 313 8.84 3.61 4.46
C GLU A 313 9.26 3.29 5.89
N PHE A 314 10.03 2.22 6.03
CA PHE A 314 10.51 1.68 7.30
C PHE A 314 11.98 2.03 7.47
N LEU A 315 12.34 2.42 8.71
CA LEU A 315 13.74 2.52 9.11
C LEU A 315 14.46 1.17 9.03
#